data_AF-A0A5N7XW88-F1
#
_entry.id   AF-A0A5N7XW88-F1
#
_cell.length_a   1.000
_cell.length_b   1.000
_cell.length_c   1.000
_cell.angle_alpha   90.00
_cell.angle_beta   90.00
_cell.angle_gamma   90.00
#
_symmetry.space_group_name_H-M   'P 1'
#
loop_
_entity.id
_entity.type
_entity.pdbx_description
1 polymer ?
#
loop_
_entity_poly.entity_id
_entity_poly.type
_entity_poly.pdbx_seq_one_letter_code
_entity_poly.pdbx_strand_id
1 'polypeptide(L)'
;MPAKPLTSYQTTISPEWVDYNGHLRDAFYLLIFSHATDALMDVLGLDEAGRARTGHTLYTLECHLNFLAEVKEGEAVEVRTQLLAHDAKRLHIHHALYRPGKSASLAESEQLLMNIDSAAGRAAPFDEQVAERVAHLGAEQQNLQRPACVGRVIGLRRAS
;
A
#
# COMPACT_ATOMS: atom_id res chain seq x y z
N MET A 1 0.48 -23.68 -2.11
CA MET A 1 0.35 -22.76 -3.27
C MET A 1 1.51 -21.78 -3.22
N PRO A 2 2.03 -21.26 -4.34
CA PRO A 2 3.06 -20.24 -4.28
C PRO A 2 2.55 -19.03 -3.49
N ALA A 3 3.42 -18.44 -2.67
CA ALA A 3 3.13 -17.17 -2.01
C ALA A 3 2.70 -16.13 -3.04
N LYS A 4 1.70 -15.32 -2.71
CA LYS A 4 1.21 -14.23 -3.57
C LYS A 4 1.02 -12.95 -2.76
N PRO A 5 1.15 -11.78 -3.39
CA PRO A 5 0.74 -10.52 -2.77
C PRO A 5 -0.72 -10.56 -2.32
N LEU A 6 -1.04 -9.77 -1.28
CA LEU A 6 -2.41 -9.58 -0.80
C LEU A 6 -3.16 -8.68 -1.78
N THR A 7 -4.28 -9.12 -2.36
CA THR A 7 -5.21 -8.20 -3.02
C THR A 7 -5.97 -7.44 -1.94
N SER A 8 -5.55 -6.20 -1.67
CA SER A 8 -6.05 -5.40 -0.54
C SER A 8 -7.24 -4.52 -0.92
N TYR A 9 -7.34 -4.09 -2.17
CA TYR A 9 -8.40 -3.19 -2.59
C TYR A 9 -8.76 -3.39 -4.06
N GLN A 10 -10.04 -3.21 -4.39
CA GLN A 10 -10.55 -3.26 -5.75
C GLN A 10 -11.58 -2.15 -5.93
N THR A 11 -11.54 -1.50 -7.09
CA THR A 11 -12.50 -0.43 -7.41
C THR A 11 -12.61 -0.23 -8.92
N THR A 12 -13.65 0.49 -9.33
CA THR A 12 -13.81 1.00 -10.69
C THR A 12 -13.49 2.49 -10.66
N ILE A 13 -12.73 2.98 -11.64
CA ILE A 13 -12.35 4.39 -11.70
C ILE A 13 -13.59 5.27 -11.89
N SER A 14 -13.82 6.13 -10.90
CA SER A 14 -14.97 7.02 -10.86
C SER A 14 -14.76 8.28 -11.70
N PRO A 15 -15.82 8.89 -12.28
CA PRO A 15 -15.71 10.11 -13.08
C PRO A 15 -15.11 11.30 -12.32
N GLU A 16 -15.25 11.38 -10.99
CA GLU A 16 -14.64 12.44 -10.19
C GLU A 16 -13.12 12.30 -10.00
N TRP A 17 -12.54 11.15 -10.38
CA TRP A 17 -11.09 10.91 -10.25
C TRP A 17 -10.31 11.22 -11.52
N VAL A 18 -11.00 11.47 -12.64
CA VAL A 18 -10.35 11.69 -13.92
C VAL A 18 -10.11 13.16 -14.22
N ASP A 19 -9.11 13.42 -15.06
CA ASP A 19 -8.86 14.73 -15.64
C ASP A 19 -9.77 15.00 -16.86
N TYR A 20 -9.56 16.14 -17.53
CA TYR A 20 -10.34 16.52 -18.71
C TYR A 20 -10.13 15.59 -19.93
N ASN A 21 -9.11 14.72 -19.90
CA ASN A 21 -8.84 13.70 -20.92
C ASN A 21 -9.47 12.35 -20.58
N GLY A 22 -10.13 12.23 -19.43
CA GLY A 22 -10.66 10.95 -18.94
C GLY A 22 -9.58 10.04 -18.34
N HIS A 23 -8.38 10.57 -18.03
CA HIS A 23 -7.32 9.82 -17.37
C HIS A 23 -7.37 10.01 -15.86
N LEU A 24 -7.12 8.94 -15.11
CA LEU A 24 -6.98 8.97 -13.66
C LEU A 24 -5.90 9.99 -13.28
N ARG A 25 -6.29 11.00 -12.50
CA ARG A 25 -5.38 12.03 -12.04
C ARG A 25 -4.41 11.45 -11.00
N ASP A 26 -3.16 11.88 -11.09
CA ASP A 26 -2.02 11.43 -10.28
C ASP A 26 -2.32 11.22 -8.78
N ALA A 27 -2.94 12.18 -8.11
CA ALA A 27 -3.27 12.11 -6.69
C ALA A 27 -4.24 10.96 -6.33
N PHE A 28 -5.14 10.57 -7.25
CA PHE A 28 -6.11 9.52 -6.99
C PHE A 28 -5.51 8.12 -7.05
N TYR A 29 -4.36 7.92 -7.70
CA TYR A 29 -3.60 6.68 -7.51
C TYR A 29 -3.20 6.52 -6.04
N LEU A 30 -2.73 7.59 -5.40
CA LEU A 30 -2.35 7.55 -3.99
C LEU A 30 -3.58 7.40 -3.08
N LEU A 31 -4.75 7.97 -3.44
CA LEU A 31 -5.99 7.72 -2.71
C LEU A 31 -6.38 6.22 -2.76
N ILE A 32 -6.34 5.61 -3.94
CA ILE A 32 -6.61 4.17 -4.11
C ILE A 32 -5.62 3.34 -3.28
N PHE A 33 -4.34 3.72 -3.27
CA PHE A 33 -3.34 3.07 -2.41
C PHE A 33 -3.56 3.34 -0.91
N SER A 34 -4.13 4.48 -0.53
CA SER A 34 -4.52 4.76 0.85
C SER A 34 -5.64 3.83 1.31
N HIS A 35 -6.66 3.61 0.48
CA HIS A 35 -7.71 2.62 0.79
C HIS A 35 -7.18 1.19 0.88
N ALA A 36 -6.18 0.85 0.06
CA ALA A 36 -5.46 -0.41 0.20
C ALA A 36 -4.67 -0.52 1.51
N THR A 37 -4.13 0.59 2.03
CA THR A 37 -3.52 0.65 3.37
C THR A 37 -4.57 0.46 4.46
N ASP A 38 -5.75 1.05 4.34
CA ASP A 38 -6.86 0.83 5.30
C ASP A 38 -7.25 -0.65 5.36
N ALA A 39 -7.40 -1.29 4.19
CA ALA A 39 -7.71 -2.72 4.13
C ALA A 39 -6.57 -3.61 4.66
N LEU A 40 -5.31 -3.20 4.49
CA LEU A 40 -4.17 -3.85 5.14
C LEU A 40 -4.26 -3.72 6.67
N MET A 41 -4.63 -2.55 7.20
CA MET A 41 -4.81 -2.36 8.64
C MET A 41 -5.86 -3.33 9.20
N ASP A 42 -6.98 -3.51 8.49
CA ASP A 42 -8.01 -4.46 8.90
C ASP A 42 -7.47 -5.90 8.98
N VAL A 43 -6.70 -6.34 7.98
CA VAL A 43 -6.03 -7.66 7.98
C VAL A 43 -5.09 -7.82 9.18
N LEU A 44 -4.35 -6.76 9.51
CA LEU A 44 -3.42 -6.73 10.64
C LEU A 44 -4.10 -6.60 12.01
N GLY A 45 -5.44 -6.54 12.07
CA GLY A 45 -6.19 -6.42 13.32
C GLY A 45 -6.18 -5.00 13.90
N LEU A 46 -5.93 -4.00 13.05
CA LEU A 46 -6.14 -2.57 13.27
C LEU A 46 -7.39 -2.08 12.52
N ASP A 47 -8.42 -2.92 12.47
CA ASP A 47 -9.78 -2.53 12.09
C ASP A 47 -10.40 -1.59 13.14
N GLU A 48 -11.66 -1.18 12.97
CA GLU A 48 -12.32 -0.27 13.91
C GLU A 48 -12.25 -0.78 15.36
N ALA A 49 -12.55 -2.06 15.58
CA ALA A 49 -12.49 -2.68 16.90
C ALA A 49 -11.04 -2.78 17.43
N GLY A 50 -10.08 -3.09 16.55
CA GLY A 50 -8.66 -3.12 16.84
C GLY A 50 -8.09 -1.76 17.28
N ARG A 51 -8.42 -0.70 16.54
CA ARG A 51 -8.02 0.67 16.87
C ARG A 51 -8.68 1.13 18.17
N ALA A 52 -9.95 0.80 18.39
CA ALA A 52 -10.63 1.12 19.65
C ALA A 52 -10.01 0.37 20.85
N ARG A 53 -9.64 -0.90 20.69
CA ARG A 53 -9.02 -1.72 21.74
C ARG A 53 -7.61 -1.24 22.11
N THR A 54 -6.80 -0.93 21.10
CA THR A 54 -5.38 -0.63 21.27
C THR A 54 -5.09 0.85 21.45
N GLY A 55 -5.99 1.74 20.99
CA GLY A 55 -5.71 3.16 20.84
C GLY A 55 -4.69 3.48 19.73
N HIS A 56 -4.28 2.48 18.94
CA HIS A 56 -3.23 2.61 17.94
C HIS A 56 -3.78 2.80 16.51
N THR A 57 -2.99 3.44 15.64
CA THR A 57 -3.29 3.59 14.20
C THR A 57 -2.00 3.66 13.37
N LEU A 58 -2.09 3.56 12.04
CA LEU A 58 -0.94 3.72 11.14
C LEU A 58 -0.93 5.10 10.47
N TYR A 59 0.22 5.77 10.50
CA TYR A 59 0.48 6.98 9.72
C TYR A 59 1.50 6.69 8.62
N THR A 60 1.28 7.24 7.42
CA THR A 60 2.27 7.25 6.35
C THR A 60 3.34 8.31 6.63
N LEU A 61 4.60 7.88 6.74
CA LEU A 61 5.74 8.79 6.92
C LEU A 61 6.33 9.24 5.59
N GLU A 62 6.44 8.32 4.66
CA GLU A 62 7.06 8.54 3.36
C GLU A 62 6.37 7.68 2.31
N CYS A 63 6.27 8.21 1.10
CA CYS A 63 5.91 7.42 -0.07
C CYS A 63 6.73 7.85 -1.28
N HIS A 64 7.01 6.87 -2.15
CA HIS A 64 7.47 7.08 -3.51
C HIS A 64 6.42 6.48 -4.45
N LEU A 65 6.10 7.17 -5.54
CA LEU A 65 5.07 6.74 -6.49
C LEU A 65 5.58 6.83 -7.92
N ASN A 66 5.47 5.72 -8.65
CA ASN A 66 5.79 5.63 -10.07
C ASN A 66 4.51 5.36 -10.87
N PHE A 67 4.26 6.20 -11.87
CA PHE A 67 3.19 6.03 -12.85
C PHE A 67 3.76 5.32 -14.08
N LEU A 68 3.20 4.17 -14.45
CA LEU A 68 3.75 3.28 -15.48
C LEU A 68 2.85 3.20 -16.73
N ALA A 69 1.53 3.26 -16.55
CA ALA A 69 0.56 3.29 -17.63
C ALA A 69 -0.70 4.08 -17.24
N GLU A 70 -1.36 4.68 -18.22
CA GLU A 70 -2.62 5.39 -18.02
C GLU A 70 -3.76 4.43 -17.61
N VAL A 71 -4.68 4.97 -16.80
CA VAL A 71 -5.93 4.33 -16.38
C VAL A 71 -7.07 5.28 -16.69
N LYS A 72 -8.15 4.78 -17.28
CA LYS A 72 -9.29 5.56 -17.77
C LYS A 72 -10.49 5.42 -16.85
N GLU A 73 -11.40 6.38 -16.97
CA GLU A 73 -12.74 6.31 -16.39
C GLU A 73 -13.41 4.96 -16.68
N GLY A 74 -14.06 4.38 -15.68
CA GLY A 74 -14.79 3.12 -15.81
C GLY A 74 -13.91 1.85 -15.86
N GLU A 75 -12.58 1.96 -15.87
CA GLU A 75 -11.71 0.78 -15.77
C GLU A 75 -11.76 0.18 -14.37
N ALA A 76 -11.87 -1.16 -14.30
CA ALA A 76 -11.71 -1.90 -13.06
C ALA A 76 -10.22 -2.09 -12.74
N VAL A 77 -9.85 -1.82 -11.49
CA VAL A 77 -8.49 -1.94 -10.98
C VAL A 77 -8.44 -2.67 -9.64
N GLU A 78 -7.29 -3.27 -9.35
CA GLU A 78 -7.00 -3.89 -8.06
C GLU A 78 -5.62 -3.48 -7.55
N VAL A 79 -5.51 -3.28 -6.25
CA VAL A 79 -4.24 -3.07 -5.55
C VAL A 79 -3.77 -4.40 -4.99
N ARG A 80 -2.51 -4.72 -5.26
CA ARG A 80 -1.80 -5.82 -4.64
C ARG A 80 -0.73 -5.26 -3.72
N THR A 81 -0.76 -5.68 -2.46
CA THR A 81 0.11 -5.22 -1.38
C THR A 81 1.14 -6.28 -1.03
N GLN A 82 2.40 -5.85 -0.88
CA GLN A 82 3.48 -6.64 -0.31
C GLN A 82 4.06 -5.94 0.92
N LEU A 83 4.26 -6.68 2.01
CA LEU A 83 5.05 -6.27 3.16
C LEU A 83 6.52 -6.59 2.88
N LEU A 84 7.32 -5.55 2.64
CA LEU A 84 8.74 -5.69 2.27
C LEU A 84 9.63 -5.90 3.49
N ALA A 85 9.31 -5.23 4.60
CA ALA A 85 9.99 -5.36 5.88
C ALA A 85 9.09 -4.80 6.99
N HIS A 86 9.39 -5.16 8.24
CA HIS A 86 8.76 -4.58 9.41
C HIS A 86 9.72 -4.59 10.60
N ASP A 87 9.43 -3.77 11.60
CA ASP A 87 10.04 -3.87 12.91
C ASP A 87 8.97 -3.75 14.00
N ALA A 88 9.37 -3.44 15.25
CA ALA A 88 8.45 -3.33 16.37
C ALA A 88 7.31 -2.30 16.16
N LYS A 89 7.46 -1.31 15.26
CA LYS A 89 6.49 -0.23 15.09
C LYS A 89 6.34 0.32 13.66
N ARG A 90 7.13 -0.16 12.70
CA ARG A 90 7.10 0.29 11.30
C ARG A 90 6.76 -0.84 10.35
N LEU A 91 6.07 -0.48 9.27
CA LEU A 91 5.87 -1.34 8.10
C LEU A 91 6.50 -0.64 6.90
N HIS A 92 7.33 -1.37 6.16
CA HIS A 92 7.79 -0.99 4.83
C HIS A 92 6.98 -1.79 3.83
N ILE A 93 6.09 -1.12 3.10
CA ILE A 93 5.15 -1.78 2.19
C ILE A 93 5.35 -1.32 0.74
N HIS A 94 4.85 -2.13 -0.16
CA HIS A 94 4.69 -1.79 -1.56
C HIS A 94 3.27 -2.09 -2.03
N HIS A 95 2.67 -1.10 -2.66
CA HIS A 95 1.40 -1.21 -3.37
C HIS A 95 1.66 -1.18 -4.87
N ALA A 96 0.98 -2.05 -5.61
CA ALA A 96 0.97 -1.98 -7.06
C ALA A 96 -0.46 -2.09 -7.59
N LEU A 97 -0.79 -1.20 -8.54
CA LEU A 97 -2.10 -1.15 -9.18
C LEU A 97 -2.09 -2.02 -10.44
N TYR A 98 -3.10 -2.86 -10.61
CA TYR A 98 -3.25 -3.76 -11.75
C TYR A 98 -4.66 -3.68 -12.33
N ARG A 99 -4.79 -4.04 -13.61
CA ARG A 99 -6.06 -4.52 -14.13
C ARG A 99 -6.30 -5.95 -13.62
N PRO A 100 -7.52 -6.33 -13.21
CA PRO A 100 -7.81 -7.69 -12.76
C PRO A 100 -7.33 -8.75 -13.77
N GLY A 101 -6.65 -9.79 -13.27
CA GLY A 101 -6.10 -10.86 -14.09
C GLY A 101 -4.88 -10.51 -14.96
N LYS A 102 -4.34 -9.29 -14.86
CA LYS A 102 -3.11 -8.87 -15.56
C LYS A 102 -1.90 -8.87 -14.62
N SER A 103 -0.71 -9.01 -15.22
CA SER A 103 0.58 -9.04 -14.51
C SER A 103 1.37 -7.75 -14.61
N ALA A 104 1.09 -6.88 -15.58
CA ALA A 104 1.74 -5.58 -15.72
C ALA A 104 1.09 -4.55 -14.77
N SER A 105 1.90 -3.91 -13.93
CA SER A 105 1.48 -2.84 -13.04
C SER A 105 1.23 -1.53 -13.81
N LEU A 106 0.21 -0.79 -13.39
CA LEU A 106 -0.19 0.51 -13.92
C LEU A 106 0.50 1.65 -13.15
N ALA A 107 0.68 1.44 -11.85
CA ALA A 107 1.42 2.30 -10.95
C ALA A 107 1.96 1.47 -9.79
N GLU A 108 3.02 1.96 -9.15
CA GLU A 108 3.65 1.33 -8.00
C GLU A 108 3.99 2.38 -6.94
N SER A 109 3.68 2.08 -5.67
CA SER A 109 3.99 2.94 -4.53
C SER A 109 4.76 2.18 -3.45
N GLU A 110 5.97 2.65 -3.15
CA GLU A 110 6.72 2.23 -1.96
C GLU A 110 6.37 3.16 -0.81
N GLN A 111 6.04 2.63 0.37
CA GLN A 111 5.63 3.44 1.53
C GLN A 111 6.27 2.96 2.84
N LEU A 112 6.57 3.90 3.71
CA LEU A 112 6.95 3.65 5.10
C LEU A 112 5.82 4.10 6.02
N LEU A 113 5.26 3.16 6.77
CA LEU A 113 4.19 3.39 7.74
C LEU A 113 4.72 3.27 9.17
N MET A 114 4.12 4.02 10.09
CA MET A 114 4.46 4.03 11.51
C MET A 114 3.21 3.79 12.35
N ASN A 115 3.29 2.89 13.32
CA ASN A 115 2.29 2.71 14.35
C ASN A 115 2.36 3.85 15.38
N ILE A 116 1.21 4.47 15.62
CA ILE A 116 1.04 5.64 16.47
C ILE A 116 0.06 5.29 17.59
N ASP A 117 0.44 5.56 18.83
CA ASP A 117 -0.49 5.69 19.94
C ASP A 117 -1.23 7.02 19.79
N SER A 118 -2.54 6.95 19.53
CA SER A 118 -3.37 8.11 19.20
C SER A 118 -3.55 9.03 20.41
N ALA A 119 -3.57 8.49 21.63
CA ALA A 119 -3.72 9.28 22.84
C ALA A 119 -2.42 10.04 23.16
N ALA A 120 -1.26 9.40 22.95
CA ALA A 120 0.04 10.01 23.18
C ALA A 120 0.56 10.82 21.97
N GLY A 121 -0.07 10.70 20.80
CA GLY A 121 0.32 11.39 19.56
C GLY A 121 1.73 11.04 19.08
N ARG A 122 2.21 9.82 19.36
CA ARG A 122 3.61 9.43 19.09
C ARG A 122 3.73 7.97 18.68
N ALA A 123 4.88 7.64 18.10
CA ALA A 123 5.19 6.28 17.70
C ALA A 123 5.23 5.31 18.90
N ALA A 124 4.58 4.15 18.75
CA ALA A 124 4.52 3.10 19.76
C ALA A 124 4.72 1.72 19.12
N PRO A 125 5.29 0.73 19.83
CA PRO A 125 5.29 -0.65 19.36
C PRO A 125 3.88 -1.15 19.03
N PHE A 126 3.78 -2.07 18.08
CA PHE A 126 2.54 -2.79 17.84
C PHE A 126 2.07 -3.51 19.11
N ASP A 127 0.76 -3.52 19.32
CA ASP A 127 0.14 -4.43 20.29
C ASP A 127 0.47 -5.88 19.93
N GLU A 128 0.55 -6.77 20.91
CA GLU A 128 1.00 -8.16 20.73
C GLU A 128 0.24 -8.87 19.61
N GLN A 129 -1.09 -8.75 19.57
CA GLN A 129 -1.92 -9.38 18.54
C GLN A 129 -1.66 -8.84 17.14
N VAL A 130 -1.36 -7.53 17.04
CA VAL A 130 -1.03 -6.89 15.75
C VAL A 130 0.38 -7.29 15.32
N ALA A 131 1.33 -7.34 16.25
CA ALA A 131 2.70 -7.76 16.00
C ALA A 131 2.76 -9.20 15.46
N GLU A 132 1.97 -10.12 16.03
CA GLU A 132 1.85 -11.50 15.56
C GLU A 132 1.33 -11.57 14.11
N ARG A 133 0.30 -10.78 13.78
CA ARG A 133 -0.27 -10.73 12.42
C ARG A 133 0.70 -10.13 11.41
N VAL A 134 1.43 -9.08 11.80
CA VAL A 134 2.50 -8.48 10.99
C VAL A 134 3.59 -9.51 10.70
N ALA A 135 4.06 -10.22 11.73
CA ALA A 135 5.08 -11.26 11.58
C ALA A 135 4.60 -12.42 10.70
N HIS A 136 3.34 -12.84 10.85
CA HIS A 136 2.74 -13.87 10.01
C HIS A 136 2.71 -13.46 8.53
N LEU A 137 2.20 -12.26 8.23
CA LEU A 137 2.16 -11.73 6.86
C LEU A 137 3.56 -11.61 6.26
N GLY A 138 4.53 -11.13 7.04
CA GLY A 138 5.94 -11.05 6.63
C GLY A 138 6.51 -12.43 6.28
N ALA A 139 6.24 -13.45 7.10
CA ALA A 139 6.68 -14.82 6.85
C ALA A 139 6.04 -15.45 5.60
N GLU A 140 4.75 -15.17 5.35
CA GLU A 140 4.06 -15.63 4.13
C GLU A 140 4.64 -15.02 2.85
N GLN A 141 5.13 -13.78 2.94
CA GLN A 141 5.60 -13.00 1.79
C GLN A 141 7.12 -12.96 1.64
N GLN A 142 7.89 -13.55 2.56
CA GLN A 142 9.36 -13.46 2.60
C GLN A 142 10.08 -13.90 1.30
N ASN A 143 9.46 -14.81 0.54
CA ASN A 143 10.02 -15.36 -0.71
C ASN A 143 9.44 -14.71 -1.98
N LEU A 144 8.63 -13.65 -1.85
CA LEU A 144 8.15 -12.91 -3.01
C LEU A 144 9.30 -12.15 -3.67
N GLN A 145 9.24 -12.06 -4.99
CA GLN A 145 10.19 -11.23 -5.73
C GLN A 145 10.00 -9.77 -5.33
N ARG A 146 11.12 -9.11 -4.97
CA ARG A 146 11.12 -7.68 -4.67
C ARG A 146 10.61 -6.87 -5.88
N PRO A 147 9.61 -5.99 -5.72
CA PRO A 147 9.06 -5.20 -6.82
C PRO A 147 10.09 -4.28 -7.48
N ALA A 148 9.89 -3.98 -8.77
CA ALA A 148 10.86 -3.26 -9.59
C ALA A 148 11.02 -1.78 -9.19
N CYS A 149 9.96 -1.15 -8.66
CA CYS A 149 9.96 0.27 -8.30
C CYS A 149 10.34 0.55 -6.83
N VAL A 150 10.99 -0.38 -6.15
CA VAL A 150 11.49 -0.18 -4.78
C VAL A 150 12.87 0.48 -4.78
N GLY A 151 13.06 1.51 -3.94
CA GLY A 151 14.31 2.27 -3.79
C GLY A 151 14.59 3.24 -4.95
N ARG A 152 13.55 3.72 -5.64
CA ARG A 152 13.71 4.63 -6.78
C ARG A 152 14.09 6.04 -6.31
N VAL A 153 14.97 6.67 -7.08
CA VAL A 153 15.38 8.08 -6.88
C VAL A 153 15.03 8.86 -8.14
N ILE A 154 14.36 9.99 -7.98
CA ILE A 154 14.01 10.88 -9.09
C ILE A 154 15.29 11.58 -9.56
N GLY A 155 15.55 11.49 -10.86
CA GLY A 155 16.65 12.19 -11.49
C GLY A 155 16.53 12.11 -13.01
N LEU A 156 16.97 13.17 -13.69
CA LEU A 156 17.07 13.15 -15.15
C LEU A 156 18.25 12.25 -15.54
N ARG A 157 17.97 11.18 -16.29
CA ARG A 157 19.05 10.44 -16.94
C ARG A 157 19.65 11.33 -18.02
N ARG A 158 20.96 11.56 -17.96
CA ARG A 158 21.67 12.12 -19.12
C ARG A 158 21.57 11.11 -20.24
N ALA A 159 21.16 11.57 -21.43
CA ALA A 159 21.26 10.75 -22.63
C ALA A 159 22.72 10.34 -22.79
N SER A 160 22.97 9.03 -22.79
CA SER A 160 24.24 8.44 -23.24
C SER A 160 24.26 8.39 -24.75
#